data_AF-A0A942J9Z1-F1
#
_entry.id   AF-A0A942J9Z1-F1
#
_cell.length_a   1.000
_cell.length_b   1.000
_cell.length_c   1.000
_cell.angle_alpha   90.00
_cell.angle_beta   90.00
_cell.angle_gamma   90.00
#
_symmetry.space_group_name_H-M   'P 1'
#
loop_
_entity.id
_entity.type
_entity.pdbx_description
1 polymer ?
#
loop_
_entity_poly.entity_id
_entity_poly.type
_entity_poly.pdbx_seq_one_letter_code
_entity_poly.pdbx_strand_id
1 'polypeptide(L)'
;MLLATTNTVSGRETAEVVGLVVGGEIAACTEMLEDARRIAVERMKKEARAQGANAIVGVRFSSASIMQNAVEILVYGTAVKLL
;
A
#
# COMPACT_ATOMS: atom_id res chain seq x y z
N MET A 1 -16.55 -9.58 27.24
CA MET A 1 -15.22 -8.95 26.98
C MET A 1 -15.35 -7.46 27.23
N LEU A 2 -14.50 -6.88 28.08
CA LEU A 2 -14.55 -5.44 28.39
C LEU A 2 -13.73 -4.68 27.35
N LEU A 3 -14.33 -3.69 26.69
CA LEU A 3 -13.69 -2.80 25.72
C LEU A 3 -13.54 -1.42 26.37
N ALA A 4 -12.33 -0.86 26.33
CA ALA A 4 -12.02 0.46 26.86
C ALA A 4 -11.22 1.25 25.82
N THR A 5 -11.44 2.56 25.76
CA THR A 5 -10.70 3.48 24.88
C THR A 5 -9.37 3.94 25.51
N THR A 6 -9.17 3.63 26.78
CA THR A 6 -7.97 3.97 27.57
C THR A 6 -7.07 2.75 27.72
N ASN A 7 -5.77 3.00 27.92
CA ASN A 7 -4.76 1.93 28.09
C ASN A 7 -4.88 1.17 29.43
N THR A 8 -5.72 1.66 30.34
CA THR A 8 -6.01 1.06 31.64
C THR A 8 -7.51 1.09 31.92
N VAL A 9 -7.95 0.25 32.86
CA VAL A 9 -9.33 0.22 33.34
C VAL A 9 -9.30 0.64 34.80
N SER A 10 -10.02 1.71 35.16
CA SER A 10 -9.94 2.28 36.51
C SER A 10 -10.24 1.24 37.60
N GLY A 11 -9.37 1.17 38.60
CA GLY A 11 -9.44 0.15 39.66
C GLY A 11 -8.98 -1.25 39.25
N ARG A 12 -8.35 -1.42 38.08
CA ARG A 12 -7.73 -2.68 37.64
C ARG A 12 -6.33 -2.43 37.14
N GLU A 13 -5.40 -3.29 37.55
CA GLU A 13 -4.02 -3.27 37.09
C GLU A 13 -3.82 -4.30 35.97
N THR A 14 -3.01 -3.94 34.96
CA THR A 14 -2.67 -4.84 33.86
C THR A 14 -1.66 -5.87 34.35
N ALA A 15 -2.07 -7.14 34.39
CA ALA A 15 -1.20 -8.23 34.84
C ALA A 15 -0.13 -8.61 33.81
N GLU A 16 -0.51 -8.73 32.53
CA GLU A 16 0.38 -9.09 31.44
C GLU A 16 -0.22 -8.62 30.10
N VAL A 17 0.65 -8.20 29.16
CA VAL A 17 0.24 -7.90 27.77
C VAL A 17 0.44 -9.14 26.93
N VAL A 18 -0.66 -9.81 26.59
CA VAL A 18 -0.64 -11.08 25.83
C VAL A 18 -0.35 -10.87 24.33
N GLY A 19 -0.60 -9.67 23.81
CA GLY A 19 -0.34 -9.31 22.42
C GLY A 19 -1.30 -8.25 21.88
N LEU A 20 -1.04 -7.79 20.65
CA LEU A 20 -1.92 -6.87 19.94
C LEU A 20 -3.10 -7.63 19.32
N VAL A 21 -4.32 -7.16 19.57
CA VAL A 21 -5.53 -7.70 18.93
C VAL A 21 -6.05 -6.65 17.94
N VAL A 22 -6.18 -7.04 16.68
CA VAL A 22 -6.76 -6.22 15.61
C VAL A 22 -8.10 -6.85 15.22
N GLY A 23 -9.19 -6.09 15.34
CA GLY A 23 -10.53 -6.50 14.91
C GLY A 23 -11.00 -5.64 13.74
N GLY A 24 -10.89 -6.17 12.53
CA GLY A 24 -11.35 -5.54 11.28
C GLY A 24 -10.75 -6.26 10.06
N GLU A 25 -11.58 -6.64 9.10
CA GLU A 25 -11.13 -7.18 7.82
C GLU A 25 -10.92 -6.07 6.80
N ILE A 26 -9.80 -6.10 6.06
CA ILE A 26 -9.82 -5.83 4.61
C ILE A 26 -8.80 -6.75 3.89
N ALA A 27 -9.02 -8.07 3.92
CA ALA A 27 -8.14 -9.03 3.24
C ALA A 27 -8.18 -8.89 1.69
N ALA A 28 -9.33 -8.54 1.12
CA ALA A 28 -9.51 -8.40 -0.34
C ALA A 28 -8.81 -7.16 -0.95
N CYS A 29 -8.52 -6.12 -0.14
CA CYS A 29 -7.91 -4.90 -0.65
C CYS A 29 -6.40 -5.07 -0.88
N THR A 30 -5.70 -5.91 -0.11
CA THR A 30 -4.24 -6.08 -0.25
C THR A 30 -3.87 -6.77 -1.56
N GLU A 31 -4.53 -7.87 -1.93
CA GLU A 31 -4.23 -8.61 -3.16
C GLU A 31 -4.58 -7.80 -4.42
N MET A 32 -5.75 -7.12 -4.42
CA MET A 32 -6.13 -6.22 -5.51
C MET A 32 -5.18 -5.02 -5.67
N LEU A 33 -4.68 -4.46 -4.56
CA LEU A 33 -3.69 -3.38 -4.59
C LEU A 33 -2.33 -3.85 -5.11
N GLU A 34 -1.92 -5.07 -4.77
CA GLU A 34 -0.69 -5.67 -5.29
C GLU A 34 -0.79 -5.92 -6.80
N ASP A 35 -1.92 -6.46 -7.26
CA ASP A 35 -2.21 -6.66 -8.68
C ASP A 35 -2.26 -5.34 -9.45
N ALA A 36 -2.95 -4.33 -8.92
CA ALA A 36 -3.02 -3.01 -9.50
C ALA A 36 -1.64 -2.35 -9.60
N ARG A 37 -0.79 -2.50 -8.56
CA ARG A 37 0.60 -2.02 -8.58
C ARG A 37 1.42 -2.72 -9.65
N ARG A 38 1.30 -4.04 -9.78
CA ARG A 38 1.99 -4.83 -10.82
C ARG A 38 1.58 -4.36 -12.21
N ILE A 39 0.27 -4.19 -12.45
CA ILE A 39 -0.27 -3.71 -13.74
C ILE A 39 0.25 -2.30 -14.05
N ALA A 40 0.25 -1.38 -13.08
CA ALA A 40 0.74 -0.01 -13.26
C ALA A 40 2.23 0.00 -13.65
N VAL A 41 3.06 -0.81 -12.98
CA VAL A 41 4.49 -0.93 -13.29
C VAL A 41 4.71 -1.52 -14.69
N GLU A 42 3.96 -2.56 -15.08
CA GLU A 42 4.10 -3.14 -16.42
C GLU A 42 3.67 -2.17 -17.53
N ARG A 43 2.65 -1.34 -17.29
CA ARG A 43 2.28 -0.24 -18.21
C ARG A 43 3.42 0.77 -18.36
N MET A 44 4.01 1.21 -17.25
CA MET A 44 5.14 2.15 -17.26
C MET A 44 6.37 1.56 -17.99
N LYS A 45 6.68 0.28 -17.77
CA LYS A 45 7.74 -0.44 -18.50
C LYS A 45 7.45 -0.54 -20.00
N LYS A 46 6.21 -0.86 -20.37
CA LYS A 46 5.79 -0.97 -21.77
C LYS A 46 5.98 0.38 -22.49
N GLU A 47 5.59 1.47 -21.85
CA GLU A 47 5.76 2.83 -22.38
C GLU A 47 7.25 3.18 -22.54
N ALA A 48 8.07 2.94 -21.52
CA ALA A 48 9.50 3.20 -21.60
C ALA A 48 10.18 2.38 -22.72
N ARG A 49 9.80 1.10 -22.89
CA ARG A 49 10.28 0.26 -23.99
C ARG A 49 9.86 0.78 -25.36
N ALA A 50 8.62 1.27 -25.49
CA ALA A 50 8.13 1.87 -26.73
C ALA A 50 8.92 3.14 -27.12
N GLN A 51 9.45 3.86 -26.13
CA GLN A 51 10.36 5.00 -26.32
C GLN A 51 11.83 4.59 -26.55
N GLY A 52 12.12 3.29 -26.60
CA GLY A 52 13.47 2.75 -26.79
C GLY A 52 14.38 2.90 -25.56
N ALA A 53 13.84 3.20 -24.38
CA ALA A 53 14.62 3.24 -23.15
C ALA A 53 14.98 1.82 -22.68
N ASN A 54 16.16 1.67 -22.09
CA ASN A 54 16.60 0.41 -21.45
C ASN A 54 16.54 0.48 -19.91
N ALA A 55 16.24 1.65 -19.34
CA ALA A 55 16.02 1.83 -17.91
C ALA A 55 14.98 2.92 -17.62
N ILE A 56 14.45 2.91 -16.39
CA ILE A 56 13.58 3.96 -15.83
C ILE A 56 14.19 4.39 -14.49
N VAL A 57 14.49 5.68 -14.35
CA VAL A 57 15.06 6.25 -13.13
C VAL A 57 14.06 7.15 -12.43
N GLY A 58 14.29 7.44 -11.15
CA GLY A 58 13.42 8.34 -10.38
C GLY A 58 11.99 7.82 -10.21
N VAL A 59 11.82 6.49 -10.15
CA VAL A 59 10.49 5.87 -9.99
C VAL A 59 9.84 6.29 -8.67
N ARG A 60 8.60 6.75 -8.75
CA ARG A 60 7.77 7.14 -7.61
C ARG A 60 6.41 6.46 -7.71
N PHE A 61 5.88 6.10 -6.55
CA PHE A 61 4.53 5.60 -6.37
C PHE A 61 3.73 6.64 -5.61
N SER A 62 2.54 6.92 -6.09
CA SER A 62 1.54 7.69 -5.36
C SER A 62 0.27 6.87 -5.29
N SER A 63 -0.39 6.88 -4.14
CA SER A 63 -1.68 6.23 -3.97
C SER A 63 -2.63 7.15 -3.22
N ALA A 64 -3.86 7.26 -3.72
CA ALA A 64 -4.91 8.08 -3.12
C ALA A 64 -6.18 7.26 -3.00
N SER A 65 -6.85 7.32 -1.84
CA SER A 65 -8.20 6.76 -1.73
C SER A 65 -9.16 7.67 -2.49
N ILE A 66 -9.80 7.16 -3.54
CA ILE A 66 -10.72 7.96 -4.38
C ILE A 66 -12.17 7.82 -3.90
N MET A 67 -12.56 6.64 -3.39
CA MET A 67 -13.90 6.34 -2.86
C MET A 67 -13.81 5.33 -1.71
N GLN A 68 -14.92 5.09 -1.00
CA GLN A 68 -15.01 3.94 -0.10
C GLN A 68 -14.72 2.67 -0.90
N ASN A 69 -13.61 2.00 -0.56
CA ASN A 69 -13.09 0.78 -1.20
C ASN A 69 -12.47 0.94 -2.60
N ALA A 70 -12.09 2.17 -3.01
CA ALA A 70 -11.34 2.38 -4.25
C ALA A 70 -10.08 3.21 -4.00
N VAL A 71 -8.93 2.70 -4.47
CA VAL A 71 -7.62 3.33 -4.31
C VAL A 71 -6.99 3.51 -5.69
N GLU A 72 -6.53 4.72 -5.97
CA GLU A 72 -5.66 5.03 -7.08
C GLU A 72 -4.26 4.51 -6.83
N ILE A 73 -3.63 3.92 -7.85
CA ILE A 73 -2.19 3.67 -7.86
C ILE A 73 -1.61 4.35 -9.09
N LEU A 74 -0.81 5.39 -8.85
CA LEU A 74 -0.02 6.08 -9.86
C LEU A 74 1.44 5.67 -9.72
N VAL A 75 2.08 5.34 -10.83
CA VAL A 75 3.53 5.12 -10.91
C VAL A 75 4.09 5.95 -12.05
N TYR A 76 5.20 6.65 -11.80
CA TYR A 76 5.87 7.47 -12.79
C TYR A 76 7.38 7.48 -12.55
N GLY A 77 8.13 7.82 -13.59
CA GLY A 77 9.59 7.92 -13.57
C GLY A 77 10.09 8.47 -14.90
N THR A 78 11.40 8.57 -15.05
CA THR A 78 12.06 9.10 -16.25
C THR A 78 12.66 7.95 -17.06
N ALA A 79 12.19 7.76 -18.29
CA ALA A 79 12.76 6.78 -19.22
C ALA A 79 14.13 7.25 -19.71
N VAL A 80 15.16 6.39 -19.63
CA VAL A 80 16.54 6.72 -20.00
C VAL A 80 17.20 5.59 -20.79
N LYS A 81 18.22 5.95 -21.59
CA LYS A 81 19.17 5.00 -22.18
C LYS A 81 20.48 5.05 -21.40
N LEU A 82 20.82 3.97 -20.73
CA LEU A 82 22.14 3.73 -20.16
C LEU A 82 23.06 3.20 -21.27
N LEU A 83 24.30 3.70 -21.30
CA LEU A 83 25.35 3.29 -22.24
C LEU A 83 26.13 2.09 -21.74
#